data_AF-A0A2B8BE52-F1
#
_entry.id   AF-A0A2B8BE52-F1
#
_cell.length_a   1.000
_cell.length_b   1.000
_cell.length_c   1.000
_cell.angle_alpha   90.00
_cell.angle_beta   90.00
_cell.angle_gamma   90.00
#
_symmetry.space_group_name_H-M   'P 1'
#
loop_
_entity.id
_entity.type
_entity.pdbx_description
1 polymer ?
#
loop_
_entity_poly.entity_id
_entity_poly.type
_entity_poly.pdbx_seq_one_letter_code
_entity_poly.pdbx_strand_id
1 'polypeptide(L)'
;MHDVRHPISRRSAALLMVGGLAGIVLSGPALAAAAKEAVHAAKPPLVAGWAAALEQRALEVQNAPKAQVTRIGYGAVVKKGDGGVVESVAPAMDVPPADVQQAQAPTLPGLEPVEPAPPVVITVRSPLADRVGKVSRRLIEMGFLSADKWTDSFNDDVETAVRAFQLAEGLQPDGKVGEVTRQAMDRTPAQTVALLRRAAAAMRAQQASIPDTTILVNLPGQSVTLIEHGRPAFTMRAVVGRPSRKTPLLQDKVTSVTINPTWTVPPTVLSEDKLPALRKKGTTGIKNAAVYLDGSEVANTQSVNWWSVDPGRVRIVQRPGDDNALGRFRFNLTNGDGIFLHGTNDPRLFSRDLRAASSGCVRLEDARMMAETLLGAAKVTPAGIGQQLDTGETKTIRLPNAIPVRFVYWNASVDTAGVVRVHPDIYEDPPTLATPSGQSGSAAPAMSGNPPSASPVTPVSTPRPLSKPAPLPVPPTAHAPTSLSSASIPAPAKPLPTSTGM
;
A
#
# COMPACT_ATOMS: atom_id res chain seq x y z
N MET A 1 21.10 -19.05 57.25
CA MET A 1 20.13 -19.30 58.34
C MET A 1 19.15 -18.12 58.30
N HIS A 2 17.88 -18.20 57.93
CA HIS A 2 16.93 -19.28 57.73
C HIS A 2 16.16 -19.07 56.42
N ASP A 3 15.88 -20.18 55.77
CA ASP A 3 15.04 -20.39 54.60
C ASP A 3 13.57 -20.43 55.07
N VAL A 4 12.67 -19.61 54.51
CA VAL A 4 11.22 -19.72 54.73
C VAL A 4 10.52 -19.67 53.38
N ARG A 5 10.13 -20.86 52.92
CA ARG A 5 9.30 -21.09 51.74
C ARG A 5 7.83 -20.89 52.10
N HIS A 6 7.11 -20.08 51.32
CA HIS A 6 5.65 -20.08 51.28
C HIS A 6 5.16 -20.83 50.02
N PRO A 7 4.17 -21.74 50.13
CA PRO A 7 3.63 -22.46 48.98
C PRO A 7 2.52 -21.67 48.26
N ILE A 8 2.61 -21.67 46.93
CA ILE A 8 1.61 -21.11 46.02
C ILE A 8 0.42 -22.09 45.91
N SER A 9 -0.74 -21.65 46.38
CA SER A 9 -2.04 -22.32 46.22
C SER A 9 -2.51 -22.23 44.76
N ARG A 10 -2.51 -23.37 44.05
CA ARG A 10 -3.23 -23.56 42.78
C ARG A 10 -4.71 -23.81 43.06
N ARG A 11 -5.59 -22.91 42.61
CA ARG A 11 -7.03 -23.18 42.54
C ARG A 11 -7.36 -23.84 41.21
N SER A 12 -7.86 -25.06 41.32
CA SER A 12 -8.52 -25.84 40.27
C SER A 12 -9.87 -25.24 39.92
N ALA A 13 -10.21 -25.20 38.63
CA ALA A 13 -11.59 -25.16 38.16
C ALA A 13 -11.73 -26.30 37.13
N ALA A 14 -12.41 -27.36 37.57
CA ALA A 14 -12.82 -28.48 36.76
C ALA A 14 -14.13 -28.13 36.05
N LEU A 15 -14.26 -28.50 34.78
CA LEU A 15 -15.56 -28.63 34.14
C LEU A 15 -15.69 -30.05 33.58
N LEU A 16 -16.73 -30.73 34.06
CA LEU A 16 -17.10 -32.10 33.71
C LEU A 16 -17.50 -32.21 32.23
N MET A 17 -17.06 -33.29 31.59
CA MET A 17 -17.77 -33.95 30.50
C MET A 17 -17.89 -35.44 30.87
N VAL A 18 -19.12 -35.88 31.11
CA VAL A 18 -19.48 -37.29 31.30
C VAL A 18 -20.08 -37.79 29.99
N GLY A 19 -19.54 -38.87 29.47
CA GLY A 19 -20.08 -39.64 28.35
C GLY A 19 -19.33 -40.96 28.22
N GLY A 20 -19.89 -42.02 28.79
CA GLY A 20 -19.26 -43.34 28.91
C GLY A 20 -19.29 -44.19 27.64
N LEU A 21 -18.14 -44.85 27.43
CA LEU A 21 -17.87 -46.19 26.87
C LEU A 21 -18.96 -46.95 26.09
N ALA A 22 -18.60 -47.33 24.87
CA ALA A 22 -18.72 -48.71 24.39
C ALA A 22 -17.51 -49.04 23.51
N GLY A 23 -16.54 -49.78 24.06
CA GLY A 23 -15.39 -50.29 23.33
C GLY A 23 -15.75 -51.55 22.56
N ILE A 24 -15.60 -51.50 21.23
CA ILE A 24 -15.42 -52.70 20.41
C ILE A 24 -13.93 -52.80 20.11
N VAL A 25 -13.27 -53.78 20.71
CA VAL A 25 -11.88 -54.14 20.40
C VAL A 25 -11.90 -54.89 19.07
N LEU A 26 -11.64 -54.19 17.98
CA LEU A 26 -11.27 -54.81 16.70
C LEU A 26 -9.73 -54.91 16.64
N SER A 27 -9.22 -56.06 17.08
CA SER A 27 -7.85 -56.48 16.86
C SER A 27 -7.66 -56.83 15.38
N GLY A 28 -6.86 -56.05 14.65
CA GLY A 28 -6.42 -56.41 13.30
C GLY A 28 -5.52 -55.35 12.64
N PRO A 29 -4.54 -55.76 11.82
CA PRO A 29 -3.56 -54.86 11.17
C PRO A 29 -4.19 -53.90 10.14
N ALA A 30 -5.49 -54.00 9.89
CA ALA A 30 -6.23 -53.16 8.94
C ALA A 30 -6.48 -51.72 9.45
N LEU A 31 -6.57 -51.49 10.77
CA LEU A 31 -6.70 -50.11 11.30
C LEU A 31 -5.40 -49.31 11.19
N ALA A 32 -4.25 -49.98 11.22
CA ALA A 32 -2.94 -49.35 11.02
C ALA A 32 -2.68 -48.98 9.55
N ALA A 33 -3.31 -49.68 8.60
CA ALA A 33 -3.28 -49.34 7.18
C ALA A 33 -4.20 -48.14 6.86
N ALA A 34 -5.42 -48.11 7.41
CA ALA A 34 -6.34 -46.97 7.26
C ALA A 34 -5.82 -45.68 7.94
N ALA A 35 -5.10 -45.81 9.06
CA ALA A 35 -4.43 -44.67 9.71
C ALA A 35 -3.16 -44.20 8.96
N LYS A 36 -2.57 -45.03 8.10
CA LYS A 36 -1.44 -44.65 7.22
C LYS A 36 -1.91 -44.05 5.88
N GLU A 37 -3.07 -44.43 5.36
CA GLU A 37 -3.67 -43.81 4.17
C GLU A 37 -4.30 -42.43 4.46
N ALA A 38 -4.67 -42.13 5.71
CA ALA A 38 -5.19 -40.82 6.11
C ALA A 38 -4.12 -39.72 6.28
N VAL A 39 -2.82 -40.01 6.08
CA VAL A 39 -1.71 -39.06 6.33
C VAL A 39 -1.14 -38.44 5.04
N HIS A 40 -1.70 -38.76 3.86
CA HIS A 40 -1.28 -38.14 2.59
C HIS A 40 -2.44 -37.52 1.79
N ALA A 41 -3.45 -36.98 2.49
CA ALA A 41 -4.28 -35.96 1.85
C ALA A 41 -3.39 -34.74 1.57
N ALA A 42 -2.98 -34.57 0.31
CA ALA A 42 -2.20 -33.41 -0.11
C ALA A 42 -2.91 -32.14 0.38
N LYS A 43 -2.24 -31.34 1.21
CA LYS A 43 -2.79 -30.07 1.69
C LYS A 43 -3.27 -29.28 0.46
N PRO A 44 -4.50 -28.74 0.46
CA PRO A 44 -5.00 -28.02 -0.70
C PRO A 44 -4.00 -26.91 -1.06
N PRO A 45 -3.82 -26.59 -2.36
CA PRO A 45 -2.98 -25.49 -2.77
C PRO A 45 -3.34 -24.23 -1.98
N LEU A 46 -2.35 -23.42 -1.60
CA LEU A 46 -2.52 -22.32 -0.65
C LEU A 46 -3.73 -21.42 -0.95
N VAL A 47 -3.90 -21.07 -2.22
CA VAL A 47 -5.01 -20.21 -2.69
C VAL A 47 -6.37 -20.89 -2.55
N ALA A 48 -6.47 -22.21 -2.73
CA ALA A 48 -7.70 -22.97 -2.43
C ALA A 48 -8.02 -22.92 -0.94
N GLY A 49 -7.01 -23.11 -0.09
CA GLY A 49 -7.16 -23.00 1.36
C GLY A 49 -7.68 -21.63 1.77
N TRP A 50 -7.15 -20.56 1.17
CA TRP A 50 -7.64 -19.21 1.38
C TRP A 50 -9.08 -19.02 0.90
N ALA A 51 -9.42 -19.48 -0.31
CA ALA A 51 -10.79 -19.39 -0.82
C ALA A 51 -11.80 -20.11 0.10
N ALA A 52 -11.43 -21.28 0.62
CA ALA A 52 -12.26 -22.02 1.57
C ALA A 52 -12.44 -21.27 2.90
N ALA A 53 -11.38 -20.66 3.43
CA ALA A 53 -11.45 -19.84 4.65
C ALA A 53 -12.36 -18.61 4.47
N LEU A 54 -12.30 -17.96 3.30
CA LEU A 54 -13.21 -16.84 2.99
C LEU A 54 -14.67 -17.25 2.95
N GLU A 55 -14.98 -18.44 2.42
CA GLU A 55 -16.34 -18.98 2.36
C GLU A 55 -16.86 -19.40 3.73
N GLN A 56 -16.02 -20.03 4.54
CA GLN A 56 -16.37 -20.33 5.93
C GLN A 56 -16.69 -19.04 6.69
N ARG A 57 -15.84 -18.01 6.54
CA ARG A 57 -16.12 -16.71 7.14
C ARG A 57 -17.40 -16.07 6.60
N ALA A 58 -17.71 -16.25 5.32
CA ALA A 58 -18.96 -15.76 4.74
C ALA A 58 -20.18 -16.45 5.35
N LEU A 59 -20.11 -17.76 5.60
CA LEU A 59 -21.17 -18.52 6.28
C LEU A 59 -21.35 -18.08 7.73
N GLU A 60 -20.25 -17.88 8.47
CA GLU A 60 -20.28 -17.36 9.83
C GLU A 60 -20.99 -16.00 9.90
N VAL A 61 -20.62 -15.06 9.02
CA VAL A 61 -21.22 -13.72 8.98
C VAL A 61 -22.68 -13.77 8.54
N GLN A 62 -23.04 -14.67 7.62
CA GLN A 62 -24.42 -14.83 7.15
C GLN A 62 -25.33 -15.40 8.24
N ASN A 63 -24.82 -16.33 9.05
CA ASN A 63 -25.57 -17.01 10.10
C ASN A 63 -25.52 -16.30 11.45
N ALA A 64 -24.74 -15.22 11.58
CA ALA A 64 -24.68 -14.42 12.78
C ALA A 64 -26.06 -13.80 13.11
N PRO A 65 -26.43 -13.72 14.40
CA PRO A 65 -27.68 -13.07 14.81
C PRO A 65 -27.80 -11.66 14.23
N LYS A 66 -29.00 -11.31 13.73
CA LYS A 66 -29.27 -9.95 13.26
C LYS A 66 -29.23 -9.00 14.45
N ALA A 67 -28.29 -8.06 14.44
CA ALA A 67 -28.21 -6.97 15.40
C ALA A 67 -28.64 -5.65 14.75
N GLN A 68 -29.17 -4.72 15.55
CA GLN A 68 -29.26 -3.33 15.12
C GLN A 68 -27.85 -2.80 14.88
N VAL A 69 -27.69 -2.04 13.79
CA VAL A 69 -26.40 -1.50 13.36
C VAL A 69 -26.50 0.01 13.30
N THR A 70 -25.78 0.70 14.18
CA THR A 70 -25.61 2.14 14.12
C THR A 70 -24.72 2.48 12.94
N ARG A 71 -25.27 3.23 11.99
CA ARG A 71 -24.49 3.80 10.88
C ARG A 71 -23.91 5.15 11.31
N ILE A 72 -22.59 5.30 11.20
CA ILE A 72 -21.88 6.54 11.48
C ILE A 72 -22.20 7.57 10.39
N GLY A 73 -22.18 7.14 9.11
CA GLY A 73 -22.47 7.99 7.96
C GLY A 73 -21.30 8.93 7.62
N TYR A 74 -21.37 9.57 6.44
CA TYR A 74 -20.31 10.48 5.97
C TYR A 74 -20.14 11.68 6.91
N GLY A 75 -18.94 12.26 6.92
CA GLY A 75 -18.66 13.46 7.73
C GLY A 75 -17.17 13.60 8.05
N ALA A 76 -16.87 14.56 8.93
CA ALA A 76 -15.50 14.87 9.34
C ALA A 76 -14.78 13.67 9.97
N VAL A 77 -13.44 13.67 9.86
CA VAL A 77 -12.60 12.76 10.65
C VAL A 77 -12.78 13.11 12.11
N VAL A 78 -13.04 12.11 12.96
CA VAL A 78 -13.06 12.30 14.42
C VAL A 78 -11.88 11.60 15.07
N LYS A 79 -11.32 12.24 16.10
CA LYS A 79 -10.11 11.82 16.83
C LYS A 79 -10.21 12.26 18.28
N LYS A 80 -9.24 11.85 19.10
CA LYS A 80 -9.11 12.27 20.50
C LYS A 80 -9.29 13.78 20.67
N GLY A 81 -10.15 14.16 21.61
CA GLY A 81 -10.49 15.54 21.93
C GLY A 81 -11.68 16.11 21.15
N ASP A 82 -12.18 15.42 20.13
CA ASP A 82 -13.39 15.84 19.42
C ASP A 82 -14.67 15.44 20.20
N GLY A 83 -15.77 16.14 19.93
CA GLY A 83 -17.08 15.86 20.54
C GLY A 83 -17.25 16.50 21.92
N GLY A 84 -18.25 16.03 22.65
CA GLY A 84 -18.55 16.52 24.00
C GLY A 84 -18.93 17.99 24.06
N VAL A 85 -18.45 18.65 25.11
CA VAL A 85 -18.59 20.09 25.31
C VAL A 85 -17.23 20.75 25.11
N VAL A 86 -17.20 21.84 24.35
CA VAL A 86 -15.99 22.61 24.04
C VAL A 86 -16.14 24.03 24.54
N GLU A 87 -15.03 24.65 24.93
CA GLU A 87 -14.98 26.07 25.22
C GLU A 87 -15.07 26.87 23.92
N SER A 88 -15.93 27.89 23.92
CA SER A 88 -16.04 28.86 22.84
C SER A 88 -15.97 30.25 23.44
N VAL A 89 -15.21 31.14 22.80
CA VAL A 89 -15.18 32.54 23.19
C VAL A 89 -16.39 33.21 22.56
N ALA A 90 -17.25 33.82 23.37
CA ALA A 90 -18.33 34.64 22.83
C ALA A 90 -17.72 35.74 21.96
N PRO A 91 -18.26 36.02 20.75
CA PRO A 91 -17.78 37.14 19.96
C PRO A 91 -17.82 38.39 20.83
N ALA A 92 -16.71 39.13 20.90
CA ALA A 92 -16.71 40.44 21.52
C ALA A 92 -17.85 41.23 20.86
N MET A 93 -18.74 41.80 21.67
CA MET A 93 -19.71 42.77 21.17
C MET A 93 -18.94 43.77 20.31
N ASP A 94 -19.37 44.02 19.06
CA ASP A 94 -18.78 45.04 18.20
C ASP A 94 -18.81 46.37 18.96
N VAL A 95 -17.69 46.73 19.58
CA VAL A 95 -17.46 48.10 20.00
C VAL A 95 -17.22 48.84 18.69
N PRO A 96 -18.05 49.83 18.33
CA PRO A 96 -17.88 50.55 17.08
C PRO A 96 -16.43 51.07 16.98
N PRO A 97 -15.85 51.10 15.77
CA PRO A 97 -14.48 51.55 15.58
C PRO A 97 -14.28 52.93 16.21
N ALA A 98 -13.08 53.15 16.78
CA ALA A 98 -12.69 54.35 17.54
C ALA A 98 -12.94 55.67 16.79
N ASP A 99 -13.17 55.58 15.49
CA ASP A 99 -13.54 56.61 14.54
C ASP A 99 -14.89 57.29 14.88
N VAL A 100 -15.79 56.61 15.61
CA VAL A 100 -17.04 57.21 16.13
C VAL A 100 -16.83 57.84 17.53
N GLN A 101 -15.67 57.63 18.15
CA GLN A 101 -15.28 58.20 19.45
C GLN A 101 -14.53 59.54 19.35
N GLN A 102 -14.60 60.24 18.20
CA GLN A 102 -14.07 61.61 18.07
C GLN A 102 -15.02 62.71 18.57
N ALA A 103 -16.19 62.36 19.09
CA ALA A 103 -16.89 63.28 19.99
C ALA A 103 -16.28 63.11 21.39
N GLN A 104 -15.51 64.12 21.82
CA GLN A 104 -14.92 64.25 23.15
C GLN A 104 -15.92 63.83 24.24
N ALA A 105 -15.85 62.59 24.69
CA ALA A 105 -16.42 62.21 25.97
C ALA A 105 -15.55 62.91 27.03
N PRO A 106 -16.12 63.75 27.91
CA PRO A 106 -15.34 64.41 28.94
C PRO A 106 -14.72 63.34 29.84
N THR A 107 -13.40 63.21 29.81
CA THR A 107 -12.67 62.46 30.83
C THR A 107 -12.91 63.15 32.16
N LEU A 108 -13.79 62.56 32.98
CA LEU A 108 -13.99 62.96 34.35
C LEU A 108 -12.66 62.78 35.09
N PRO A 109 -12.07 63.84 35.69
CA PRO A 109 -10.80 63.73 36.39
C PRO A 109 -10.96 62.83 37.62
N GLY A 110 -10.11 61.81 37.72
CA GLY A 110 -10.03 60.91 38.88
C GLY A 110 -10.54 59.48 38.67
N LEU A 111 -10.96 59.09 37.46
CA LEU A 111 -11.30 57.69 37.16
C LEU A 111 -10.19 57.05 36.31
N GLU A 112 -9.65 55.94 36.78
CA GLU A 112 -8.63 55.18 36.05
C GLU A 112 -9.22 54.57 34.76
N PRO A 113 -8.39 54.37 33.71
CA PRO A 113 -8.83 53.69 32.50
C PRO A 113 -9.40 52.31 32.82
N VAL A 114 -10.62 52.03 32.35
CA VAL A 114 -11.23 50.70 32.52
C VAL A 114 -10.47 49.72 31.63
N GLU A 115 -9.80 48.73 32.24
CA GLU A 115 -9.21 47.62 31.49
C GLU A 115 -10.30 46.89 30.70
N PRO A 116 -10.04 46.51 29.43
CA PRO A 116 -10.99 45.75 28.66
C PRO A 116 -11.31 44.44 29.39
N ALA A 117 -12.61 44.18 29.59
CA ALA A 117 -13.05 42.98 30.28
C ALA A 117 -12.49 41.72 29.57
N PRO A 118 -12.04 40.70 30.34
CA PRO A 118 -11.53 39.48 29.77
C PRO A 118 -12.61 38.81 28.88
N PRO A 119 -12.21 38.11 27.81
CA PRO A 119 -13.14 37.42 26.92
C PRO A 119 -13.99 36.41 27.70
N VAL A 120 -15.31 36.45 27.47
CA VAL A 120 -16.23 35.49 28.09
C VAL A 120 -16.10 34.13 27.38
N VAL A 121 -15.59 33.14 28.10
CA VAL A 121 -15.53 31.75 27.65
C VAL A 121 -16.83 31.06 28.04
N ILE A 122 -17.60 30.58 27.07
CA ILE A 122 -18.83 29.80 27.27
C ILE A 122 -18.60 28.36 26.81
N THR A 123 -19.12 27.38 27.56
CA THR A 123 -19.04 25.96 27.19
C THR A 123 -20.23 25.60 26.30
N VAL A 124 -19.97 25.15 25.07
CA VAL A 124 -20.99 24.78 24.09
C VAL A 124 -20.80 23.35 23.63
N ARG A 125 -21.89 22.65 23.29
CA ARG A 125 -21.81 21.29 22.76
C ARG A 125 -21.12 21.31 21.39
N SER A 126 -20.12 20.44 21.22
CA SER A 126 -19.38 20.31 19.97
C SER A 126 -20.30 19.87 18.83
N PRO A 127 -20.18 20.45 17.61
CA PRO A 127 -20.88 19.94 16.42
C PRO A 127 -20.53 18.48 16.08
N LEU A 128 -19.41 17.96 16.59
CA LEU A 128 -18.97 16.59 16.37
C LEU A 128 -19.54 15.59 17.40
N ALA A 129 -20.20 16.07 18.47
CA ALA A 129 -20.66 15.22 19.57
C ALA A 129 -21.56 14.07 19.08
N ASP A 130 -22.58 14.36 18.26
CA ASP A 130 -23.48 13.31 17.74
C ASP A 130 -22.74 12.25 16.91
N ARG A 131 -21.70 12.66 16.17
CA ARG A 131 -20.88 11.76 15.37
C ARG A 131 -20.04 10.85 16.26
N VAL A 132 -19.40 11.41 17.29
CA VAL A 132 -18.66 10.62 18.29
C VAL A 132 -19.61 9.67 19.02
N GLY A 133 -20.80 10.11 19.41
CA GLY A 133 -21.81 9.26 20.04
C GLY A 133 -22.23 8.06 19.18
N LYS A 134 -22.31 8.24 17.85
CA LYS A 134 -22.53 7.15 16.88
C LYS A 134 -21.33 6.21 16.79
N VAL A 135 -20.10 6.74 16.78
CA VAL A 135 -18.86 5.94 16.80
C VAL A 135 -18.82 5.07 18.06
N SER A 136 -19.01 5.66 19.24
CA SER A 136 -19.03 4.93 20.52
C SER A 136 -20.09 3.82 20.52
N ARG A 137 -21.31 4.13 20.06
CA ARG A 137 -22.37 3.11 19.94
C ARG A 137 -22.00 1.99 18.98
N ARG A 138 -21.41 2.32 17.83
CA ARG A 138 -20.97 1.33 16.85
C ARG A 138 -19.85 0.43 17.39
N LEU A 139 -18.90 0.98 18.15
CA LEU A 139 -17.86 0.21 18.82
C LEU A 139 -18.43 -0.74 19.88
N ILE A 140 -19.48 -0.31 20.61
CA ILE A 140 -20.20 -1.17 21.56
C ILE A 140 -20.88 -2.34 20.83
N GLU A 141 -21.60 -2.06 19.75
CA GLU A 141 -22.25 -3.12 18.93
C GLU A 141 -21.26 -4.13 18.37
N MET A 142 -20.04 -3.69 18.07
CA MET A 142 -18.95 -4.54 17.57
C MET A 142 -18.12 -5.20 18.68
N GLY A 143 -18.38 -4.90 19.95
CA GLY A 143 -17.69 -5.48 21.10
C GLY A 143 -16.31 -4.89 21.41
N PHE A 144 -15.97 -3.72 20.85
CA PHE A 144 -14.70 -3.02 21.11
C PHE A 144 -14.77 -2.01 22.27
N LEU A 145 -15.97 -1.66 22.71
CA LEU A 145 -16.21 -0.73 23.83
C LEU A 145 -17.33 -1.26 24.72
N SER A 146 -17.19 -1.16 26.04
CA SER A 146 -18.23 -1.57 26.98
C SER A 146 -19.40 -0.59 26.97
N ALA A 147 -20.62 -1.09 27.17
CA ALA A 147 -21.85 -0.28 27.05
C ALA A 147 -21.92 0.88 28.06
N ASP A 148 -21.35 0.70 29.25
CA ASP A 148 -21.23 1.71 30.32
C ASP A 148 -20.26 2.85 29.97
N LYS A 149 -19.41 2.65 28.95
CA LYS A 149 -18.45 3.64 28.45
C LYS A 149 -18.96 4.44 27.24
N TRP A 150 -20.26 4.37 26.94
CA TRP A 150 -20.83 5.21 25.90
C TRP A 150 -20.59 6.69 26.21
N THR A 151 -20.14 7.44 25.21
CA THR A 151 -19.87 8.87 25.32
C THR A 151 -20.00 9.54 23.95
N ASP A 152 -20.34 10.83 23.94
CA ASP A 152 -20.27 11.69 22.77
C ASP A 152 -18.98 12.55 22.74
N SER A 153 -18.02 12.25 23.62
CA SER A 153 -16.66 12.84 23.67
C SER A 153 -15.60 11.79 23.34
N PHE A 154 -14.69 12.09 22.41
CA PHE A 154 -13.68 11.15 21.95
C PHE A 154 -12.51 11.11 22.96
N ASN A 155 -12.70 10.34 24.02
CA ASN A 155 -11.75 10.16 25.11
C ASN A 155 -10.78 8.99 24.88
N ASP A 156 -9.94 8.67 25.88
CA ASP A 156 -8.94 7.61 25.82
C ASP A 156 -9.54 6.21 25.60
N ASP A 157 -10.71 5.96 26.19
CA ASP A 157 -11.42 4.69 26.03
C ASP A 157 -11.90 4.50 24.58
N VAL A 158 -12.50 5.54 23.98
CA VAL A 158 -12.93 5.51 22.58
C VAL A 158 -11.72 5.38 21.65
N GLU A 159 -10.63 6.12 21.89
CA GLU A 159 -9.41 6.01 21.08
C GLU A 159 -8.83 4.60 21.12
N THR A 160 -8.73 4.01 22.32
CA THR A 160 -8.23 2.64 22.49
C THR A 160 -9.12 1.63 21.77
N ALA A 161 -10.45 1.77 21.88
CA ALA A 161 -11.40 0.93 21.17
C ALA A 161 -11.29 1.07 19.64
N VAL A 162 -11.10 2.28 19.13
CA VAL A 162 -10.87 2.53 17.69
C VAL A 162 -9.58 1.86 17.22
N ARG A 163 -8.48 1.97 17.97
CA ARG A 163 -7.21 1.31 17.63
C ARG A 163 -7.35 -0.21 17.62
N ALA A 164 -8.07 -0.77 18.58
CA ALA A 164 -8.36 -2.20 18.62
C ALA A 164 -9.20 -2.66 17.41
N PHE A 165 -10.24 -1.90 17.05
CA PHE A 165 -11.04 -2.14 15.85
C PHE A 165 -10.18 -2.07 14.57
N GLN A 166 -9.38 -1.02 14.42
CA GLN A 166 -8.49 -0.85 13.28
C GLN A 166 -7.52 -2.03 13.14
N LEU A 167 -6.92 -2.48 14.24
CA LEU A 167 -6.06 -3.66 14.25
C LEU A 167 -6.82 -4.95 13.85
N ALA A 168 -8.06 -5.12 14.33
CA ALA A 168 -8.93 -6.25 13.99
C ALA A 168 -9.39 -6.25 12.53
N GLU A 169 -9.50 -5.08 11.89
CA GLU A 169 -9.79 -4.96 10.46
C GLU A 169 -8.53 -4.92 9.57
N GLY A 170 -7.33 -4.92 10.15
CA GLY A 170 -6.07 -4.83 9.41
C GLY A 170 -5.76 -3.42 8.87
N LEU A 171 -6.38 -2.40 9.46
CA LEU A 171 -6.14 -0.98 9.20
C LEU A 171 -4.94 -0.47 10.02
N GLN A 172 -4.51 0.77 9.79
CA GLN A 172 -3.52 1.38 10.67
C GLN A 172 -4.18 1.77 11.99
N PRO A 173 -3.65 1.31 13.15
CA PRO A 173 -4.25 1.59 14.45
C PRO A 173 -3.87 3.00 14.91
N ASP A 174 -4.26 4.04 14.16
CA ASP A 174 -3.92 5.45 14.43
C ASP A 174 -4.87 6.14 15.42
N GLY A 175 -5.96 5.47 15.80
CA GLY A 175 -6.95 5.95 16.76
C GLY A 175 -7.91 7.00 16.19
N LYS A 176 -7.97 7.16 14.87
CA LYS A 176 -8.83 8.15 14.19
C LYS A 176 -9.89 7.46 13.35
N VAL A 177 -11.12 7.95 13.40
CA VAL A 177 -12.18 7.47 12.50
C VAL A 177 -12.17 8.33 11.23
N GLY A 178 -11.23 8.00 10.35
CA GLY A 178 -11.16 8.51 8.98
C GLY A 178 -12.09 7.77 8.01
N GLU A 179 -12.02 8.10 6.72
CA GLU A 179 -12.91 7.53 5.71
C GLU A 179 -12.86 6.00 5.62
N VAL A 180 -11.66 5.41 5.63
CA VAL A 180 -11.49 3.95 5.54
C VAL A 180 -12.01 3.25 6.80
N THR A 181 -11.65 3.75 7.99
CA THR A 181 -12.13 3.21 9.27
C THR A 181 -13.65 3.30 9.35
N ARG A 182 -14.25 4.43 8.95
CA ARG A 182 -15.70 4.62 8.87
C ARG A 182 -16.36 3.64 7.90
N GLN A 183 -15.82 3.47 6.69
CA GLN A 183 -16.35 2.52 5.71
C GLN A 183 -16.34 1.08 6.25
N ALA A 184 -15.29 0.69 6.98
CA ALA A 184 -15.23 -0.62 7.63
C ALA A 184 -16.29 -0.75 8.73
N MET A 185 -16.47 0.28 9.57
CA MET A 185 -17.50 0.31 10.63
C MET A 185 -18.93 0.28 10.06
N ASP A 186 -19.19 1.01 8.97
CA ASP A 186 -20.50 1.10 8.30
C ASP A 186 -20.81 -0.11 7.40
N ARG A 187 -19.86 -1.03 7.18
CA ARG A 187 -20.03 -2.20 6.32
C ARG A 187 -21.10 -3.13 6.91
N THR A 188 -22.12 -3.45 6.13
CA THR A 188 -23.19 -4.37 6.56
C THR A 188 -22.75 -5.84 6.44
N PRO A 189 -23.34 -6.78 7.21
CA PRO A 189 -23.07 -8.21 7.05
C PRO A 189 -23.27 -8.70 5.61
N ALA A 190 -24.32 -8.23 4.93
CA ALA A 190 -24.58 -8.60 3.54
C ALA A 190 -23.47 -8.12 2.58
N GLN A 191 -22.96 -6.90 2.76
CA GLN A 191 -21.82 -6.38 2.00
C GLN A 191 -20.54 -7.18 2.28
N THR A 192 -20.27 -7.51 3.55
CA THR A 192 -19.14 -8.36 3.94
C THR A 192 -19.21 -9.73 3.26
N VAL A 193 -20.36 -10.42 3.33
CA VAL A 193 -20.58 -11.71 2.67
C VAL A 193 -20.36 -11.63 1.16
N ALA A 194 -20.87 -10.58 0.50
CA ALA A 194 -20.68 -10.38 -0.92
C ALA A 194 -19.20 -10.21 -1.30
N LEU A 195 -18.44 -9.43 -0.54
CA LEU A 195 -17.00 -9.23 -0.77
C LEU A 195 -16.20 -10.52 -0.54
N LEU A 196 -16.51 -11.26 0.53
CA LEU A 196 -15.87 -12.54 0.85
C LEU A 196 -16.09 -13.58 -0.26
N ARG A 197 -17.35 -13.76 -0.69
CA ARG A 197 -17.69 -14.70 -1.77
C ARG A 197 -17.09 -14.29 -3.11
N ARG A 198 -17.08 -12.99 -3.42
CA ARG A 198 -16.43 -12.46 -4.63
C ARG A 198 -14.95 -12.79 -4.65
N ALA A 199 -14.23 -12.53 -3.56
CA ALA A 199 -12.82 -12.85 -3.45
C ALA A 199 -12.56 -14.36 -3.50
N ALA A 200 -13.39 -15.18 -2.83
CA ALA A 200 -13.28 -16.62 -2.90
C ALA A 200 -13.47 -17.17 -4.33
N ALA A 201 -14.48 -16.66 -5.07
CA ALA A 201 -14.69 -17.02 -6.47
C ALA A 201 -13.51 -16.63 -7.36
N ALA A 202 -12.97 -15.42 -7.19
CA ALA A 202 -11.78 -14.97 -7.92
C ALA A 202 -10.54 -15.83 -7.62
N MET A 203 -10.32 -16.17 -6.34
CA MET A 203 -9.23 -17.07 -5.92
C MET A 203 -9.36 -18.45 -6.57
N ARG A 204 -10.55 -19.06 -6.57
CA ARG A 204 -10.77 -20.36 -7.24
C ARG A 204 -10.50 -20.30 -8.73
N ALA A 205 -10.96 -19.25 -9.41
CA ALA A 205 -10.75 -19.07 -10.84
C ALA A 205 -9.26 -18.90 -11.20
N GLN A 206 -8.47 -18.31 -10.30
CA GLN A 206 -7.05 -18.00 -10.55
C GLN A 206 -6.10 -19.06 -10.01
N GLN A 207 -6.53 -19.91 -9.09
CA GLN A 207 -5.69 -20.87 -8.35
C GLN A 207 -4.75 -21.67 -9.25
N ALA A 208 -5.26 -22.27 -10.32
CA ALA A 208 -4.46 -23.12 -11.22
C ALA A 208 -3.37 -22.34 -11.98
N SER A 209 -3.50 -21.02 -12.08
CA SER A 209 -2.53 -20.14 -12.76
C SER A 209 -1.49 -19.54 -11.83
N ILE A 210 -1.63 -19.70 -10.52
CA ILE A 210 -0.73 -19.13 -9.51
C ILE A 210 0.34 -20.18 -9.17
N PRO A 211 1.63 -19.95 -9.53
CA PRO A 211 2.70 -20.90 -9.24
C PRO A 211 2.98 -21.02 -7.74
N ASP A 212 3.52 -22.17 -7.33
CA ASP A 212 3.91 -22.45 -5.94
C ASP A 212 5.02 -21.52 -5.42
N THR A 213 5.82 -20.95 -6.32
CA THR A 213 6.75 -19.85 -6.01
C THR A 213 6.37 -18.62 -6.82
N THR A 214 5.89 -17.57 -6.16
CA THR A 214 5.37 -16.36 -6.80
C THR A 214 5.35 -15.17 -5.84
N ILE A 215 5.43 -13.96 -6.39
CA ILE A 215 5.16 -12.72 -5.70
C ILE A 215 3.71 -12.34 -5.98
N LEU A 216 2.86 -12.38 -4.97
CA LEU A 216 1.45 -12.01 -5.09
C LEU A 216 1.24 -10.58 -4.61
N VAL A 217 0.83 -9.70 -5.52
CA VAL A 217 0.49 -8.30 -5.24
C VAL A 217 -1.02 -8.16 -5.17
N ASN A 218 -1.59 -8.02 -3.97
CA ASN A 218 -3.02 -7.79 -3.80
C ASN A 218 -3.32 -6.29 -3.78
N LEU A 219 -3.98 -5.78 -4.82
CA LEU A 219 -4.18 -4.33 -5.01
C LEU A 219 -5.13 -3.73 -3.96
N PRO A 220 -6.36 -4.23 -3.72
CA PRO A 220 -7.22 -3.75 -2.64
C PRO A 220 -6.57 -3.84 -1.26
N GLY A 221 -5.91 -4.97 -0.99
CA GLY A 221 -5.21 -5.22 0.26
C GLY A 221 -3.92 -4.42 0.42
N GLN A 222 -3.44 -3.79 -0.65
CA GLN A 222 -2.25 -2.95 -0.69
C GLN A 222 -1.10 -3.63 0.05
N SER A 223 -0.85 -4.88 -0.35
CA SER A 223 0.09 -5.81 0.25
C SER A 223 0.76 -6.67 -0.81
N VAL A 224 1.96 -7.14 -0.47
CA VAL A 224 2.73 -8.08 -1.28
C VAL A 224 3.08 -9.28 -0.42
N THR A 225 2.81 -10.48 -0.94
CA THR A 225 3.17 -11.75 -0.30
C THR A 225 4.13 -12.51 -1.19
N LEU A 226 5.30 -12.86 -0.67
CA LEU A 226 6.16 -13.85 -1.32
C LEU A 226 5.67 -15.24 -0.90
N ILE A 227 5.33 -16.06 -1.87
CA ILE A 227 4.99 -17.47 -1.69
C ILE A 227 6.18 -18.29 -2.20
N GLU A 228 6.65 -19.22 -1.40
CA GLU A 228 7.71 -20.17 -1.75
C GLU A 228 7.22 -21.59 -1.47
N HIS A 229 7.31 -22.47 -2.46
CA HIS A 229 6.90 -23.87 -2.34
C HIS A 229 5.49 -24.04 -1.75
N GLY A 230 4.55 -23.22 -2.22
CA GLY A 230 3.15 -23.24 -1.81
C GLY A 230 2.89 -22.68 -0.40
N ARG A 231 3.85 -21.99 0.20
CA ARG A 231 3.73 -21.41 1.55
C ARG A 231 4.09 -19.93 1.57
N PRO A 232 3.38 -19.07 2.33
CA PRO A 232 3.80 -17.68 2.52
C PRO A 232 5.16 -17.65 3.22
N ALA A 233 6.17 -17.05 2.60
CA ALA A 233 7.46 -16.77 3.22
C ALA A 233 7.33 -15.51 4.10
N PHE A 234 6.76 -14.44 3.54
CA PHE A 234 6.39 -13.23 4.26
C PHE A 234 5.32 -12.44 3.50
N THR A 235 4.65 -11.54 4.23
CA THR A 235 3.76 -10.52 3.68
C THR A 235 4.19 -9.15 4.20
N MET A 236 4.20 -8.15 3.33
CA MET A 236 4.51 -6.76 3.68
C MET A 236 3.46 -5.79 3.12
N ARG A 237 3.40 -4.58 3.68
CA ARG A 237 2.54 -3.52 3.15
C ARG A 237 3.12 -2.99 1.83
N ALA A 238 2.24 -2.48 0.99
CA ALA A 238 2.58 -1.89 -0.28
C ALA A 238 1.85 -0.56 -0.51
N VAL A 239 2.40 0.28 -1.37
CA VAL A 239 1.75 1.46 -1.94
C VAL A 239 1.49 1.18 -3.42
N VAL A 240 0.23 1.32 -3.85
CA VAL A 240 -0.21 1.05 -5.21
C VAL A 240 -0.66 2.34 -5.91
N GLY A 241 -0.99 2.25 -7.19
CA GLY A 241 -1.46 3.37 -8.00
C GLY A 241 -2.69 4.04 -7.37
N ARG A 242 -2.79 5.36 -7.47
CA ARG A 242 -4.00 6.09 -7.07
C ARG A 242 -5.15 5.84 -8.06
N PRO A 243 -6.42 6.11 -7.72
CA PRO A 243 -7.56 5.85 -8.62
C PRO A 243 -7.42 6.49 -10.01
N SER A 244 -6.80 7.68 -10.11
CA SER A 244 -6.58 8.35 -11.39
C SER A 244 -5.43 7.75 -12.23
N ARG A 245 -4.59 6.89 -11.63
CA ARG A 245 -3.42 6.24 -12.24
C ARG A 245 -3.31 4.82 -11.66
N LYS A 246 -4.32 3.99 -11.94
CA LYS A 246 -4.49 2.65 -11.37
C LYS A 246 -3.27 1.77 -11.68
N THR A 247 -2.88 0.93 -10.73
CA THR A 247 -1.95 -0.18 -11.02
C THR A 247 -2.72 -1.23 -11.82
N PRO A 248 -2.25 -1.63 -13.01
CA PRO A 248 -2.94 -2.62 -13.83
C PRO A 248 -2.81 -4.04 -13.24
N LEU A 249 -3.79 -4.90 -13.54
CA LEU A 249 -3.68 -6.34 -13.31
C LEU A 249 -2.78 -6.94 -14.39
N LEU A 250 -1.75 -7.68 -13.99
CA LEU A 250 -0.72 -8.21 -14.88
C LEU A 250 -0.14 -9.55 -14.39
N GLN A 251 0.36 -10.35 -15.35
CA GLN A 251 1.24 -11.50 -15.11
C GLN A 251 2.61 -11.12 -15.57
N ASP A 252 3.60 -11.33 -14.75
CA ASP A 252 4.97 -11.08 -15.17
C ASP A 252 5.93 -11.95 -14.36
N LYS A 253 7.23 -11.66 -14.48
CA LYS A 253 8.29 -12.26 -13.71
C LYS A 253 9.32 -11.20 -13.34
N VAL A 254 9.77 -11.20 -12.09
CA VAL A 254 10.98 -10.48 -11.69
C VAL A 254 12.19 -11.23 -12.26
N THR A 255 13.04 -10.53 -13.01
CA THR A 255 14.23 -11.13 -13.64
C THR A 255 15.54 -10.67 -13.02
N SER A 256 15.54 -9.52 -12.37
CA SER A 256 16.71 -8.94 -11.74
C SER A 256 16.32 -7.94 -10.66
N VAL A 257 17.26 -7.68 -9.75
CA VAL A 257 17.16 -6.61 -8.76
C VAL A 257 18.27 -5.60 -9.04
N THR A 258 17.90 -4.33 -9.15
CA THR A 258 18.84 -3.22 -9.23
C THR A 258 19.00 -2.59 -7.84
N ILE A 259 20.22 -2.62 -7.32
CA ILE A 259 20.66 -1.93 -6.10
C ILE A 259 21.13 -0.53 -6.50
N ASN A 260 20.78 0.48 -5.70
CA ASN A 260 21.04 1.90 -5.98
C ASN A 260 20.55 2.32 -7.38
N PRO A 261 19.26 2.12 -7.71
CA PRO A 261 18.76 2.43 -9.04
C PRO A 261 18.82 3.94 -9.33
N THR A 262 19.06 4.28 -10.59
CA THR A 262 18.62 5.58 -11.13
C THR A 262 17.11 5.57 -11.32
N TRP A 263 16.49 6.75 -11.33
CA TRP A 263 15.07 6.88 -11.68
C TRP A 263 14.88 7.79 -12.89
N THR A 264 14.53 7.18 -14.02
CA THR A 264 14.03 7.92 -15.17
C THR A 264 12.54 8.17 -14.97
N VAL A 265 12.14 9.45 -14.95
CA VAL A 265 10.74 9.85 -14.74
C VAL A 265 9.87 9.28 -15.88
N PRO A 266 8.84 8.46 -15.59
CA PRO A 266 7.96 7.91 -16.62
C PRO A 266 7.17 9.00 -17.36
N PRO A 267 6.76 8.78 -18.63
CA PRO A 267 6.06 9.77 -19.44
C PRO A 267 4.84 10.40 -18.75
N THR A 268 4.00 9.62 -18.08
CA THR A 268 2.82 10.12 -17.36
C THR A 268 3.20 11.03 -16.19
N VAL A 269 4.23 10.68 -15.42
CA VAL A 269 4.72 11.52 -14.31
C VAL A 269 5.38 12.79 -14.84
N LEU A 270 6.07 12.68 -15.98
CA LEU A 270 6.66 13.81 -16.66
C LEU A 270 5.58 14.79 -17.12
N SER A 271 4.56 14.33 -17.84
CA SER A 271 3.53 15.20 -18.41
C SER A 271 2.59 15.80 -17.36
N GLU A 272 2.17 15.02 -16.36
CA GLU A 272 1.16 15.44 -15.39
C GLU A 272 1.74 16.15 -14.16
N ASP A 273 2.96 15.78 -13.73
CA ASP A 273 3.51 16.26 -12.46
C ASP A 273 4.74 17.16 -12.67
N LYS A 274 5.70 16.76 -13.52
CA LYS A 274 7.03 17.40 -13.56
C LYS A 274 7.18 18.52 -14.58
N LEU A 275 6.61 18.38 -15.78
CA LEU A 275 6.60 19.44 -16.77
C LEU A 275 5.76 20.64 -16.30
N PRO A 276 4.59 20.47 -15.65
CA PRO A 276 3.88 21.59 -15.04
C PRO A 276 4.72 22.30 -13.96
N ALA A 277 5.50 21.56 -13.18
CA ALA A 277 6.41 22.16 -12.20
C ALA A 277 7.54 22.97 -12.87
N LEU A 278 8.14 22.46 -13.95
CA LEU A 278 9.11 23.18 -14.76
C LEU A 278 8.51 24.45 -15.38
N ARG A 279 7.30 24.39 -15.93
CA ARG A 279 6.57 25.54 -16.47
C ARG A 279 6.28 26.61 -15.43
N LYS A 280 5.87 26.21 -14.23
CA LYS A 280 5.49 27.13 -13.16
C LYS A 280 6.67 27.70 -12.38
N LYS A 281 7.71 26.90 -12.14
CA LYS A 281 8.79 27.21 -11.18
C LYS A 281 10.20 27.10 -11.76
N GLY A 282 10.35 26.65 -13.00
CA GLY A 282 11.66 26.38 -13.62
C GLY A 282 12.42 25.21 -12.98
N THR A 283 11.78 24.38 -12.14
CA THR A 283 12.41 23.24 -11.46
C THR A 283 11.48 22.02 -11.38
N THR A 284 12.06 20.82 -11.41
CA THR A 284 11.33 19.55 -11.29
C THR A 284 10.91 19.24 -9.85
N GLY A 285 11.55 19.88 -8.86
CA GLY A 285 11.44 19.56 -7.44
C GLY A 285 11.99 18.17 -7.08
N ILE A 286 12.75 17.52 -7.97
CA ILE A 286 13.41 16.24 -7.71
C ILE A 286 14.86 16.55 -7.33
N LYS A 287 15.28 16.11 -6.14
CA LYS A 287 16.66 16.25 -5.69
C LYS A 287 17.61 15.37 -6.51
N ASN A 288 18.81 15.87 -6.80
CA ASN A 288 19.86 15.16 -7.54
C ASN A 288 19.38 14.57 -8.89
N ALA A 289 18.61 15.37 -9.64
CA ALA A 289 18.13 15.00 -10.96
C ALA A 289 18.76 15.85 -12.06
N ALA A 290 19.13 15.19 -13.16
CA ALA A 290 19.52 15.82 -14.40
C ALA A 290 18.29 15.94 -15.32
N VAL A 291 18.14 17.09 -15.98
CA VAL A 291 17.09 17.33 -16.97
C VAL A 291 17.74 17.39 -18.34
N TYR A 292 17.22 16.62 -19.28
CA TYR A 292 17.65 16.59 -20.66
C TYR A 292 16.55 17.16 -21.56
N LEU A 293 16.94 17.97 -22.54
CA LEU A 293 16.09 18.46 -23.62
C LEU A 293 16.74 18.04 -24.95
N ASP A 294 16.00 17.29 -25.77
CA ASP A 294 16.49 16.74 -27.05
C ASP A 294 17.82 15.97 -26.90
N GLY A 295 17.96 15.26 -25.78
CA GLY A 295 19.14 14.45 -25.47
C GLY A 295 20.30 15.22 -24.81
N SER A 296 20.29 16.55 -24.83
CA SER A 296 21.33 17.39 -24.20
C SER A 296 20.96 17.76 -22.77
N GLU A 297 21.92 17.67 -21.83
CA GLU A 297 21.69 18.06 -20.44
C GLU A 297 21.52 19.58 -20.34
N VAL A 298 20.46 20.00 -19.64
CA VAL A 298 20.12 21.40 -19.43
C VAL A 298 20.82 21.87 -18.14
N ALA A 299 21.90 22.65 -18.29
CA ALA A 299 22.70 23.13 -17.17
C ALA A 299 21.91 24.07 -16.23
N ASN A 300 21.03 24.90 -16.78
CA ASN A 300 20.14 25.78 -16.01
C ASN A 300 18.70 25.60 -16.49
N THR A 301 17.87 24.95 -15.68
CA THR A 301 16.46 24.73 -16.04
C THR A 301 15.63 26.01 -16.00
N GLN A 302 16.08 27.08 -15.33
CA GLN A 302 15.33 28.34 -15.29
C GLN A 302 15.44 29.18 -16.56
N SER A 303 16.47 28.94 -17.39
CA SER A 303 16.67 29.69 -18.64
C SER A 303 15.87 29.15 -19.83
N VAL A 304 15.17 28.03 -19.65
CA VAL A 304 14.38 27.38 -20.71
C VAL A 304 12.93 27.84 -20.65
N ASN A 305 12.36 28.23 -21.79
CA ASN A 305 10.91 28.44 -21.91
C ASN A 305 10.16 27.10 -21.98
N TRP A 306 9.82 26.52 -20.82
CA TRP A 306 9.13 25.23 -20.76
C TRP A 306 7.70 25.23 -21.30
N TRP A 307 7.09 26.41 -21.54
CA TRP A 307 5.75 26.51 -22.12
C TRP A 307 5.74 26.14 -23.61
N SER A 308 6.88 26.32 -24.30
CA SER A 308 7.04 25.93 -25.71
C SER A 308 7.68 24.56 -25.91
N VAL A 309 7.86 23.79 -24.83
CA VAL A 309 8.52 22.47 -24.88
C VAL A 309 7.48 21.35 -24.79
N ASP A 310 7.55 20.43 -25.76
CA ASP A 310 6.77 19.20 -25.77
C ASP A 310 7.31 18.17 -24.77
N PRO A 311 6.45 17.43 -24.06
CA PRO A 311 6.88 16.42 -23.10
C PRO A 311 7.83 15.37 -23.67
N GLY A 312 7.62 14.94 -24.93
CA GLY A 312 8.42 13.88 -25.57
C GLY A 312 9.89 14.25 -25.79
N ARG A 313 10.23 15.53 -25.72
CA ARG A 313 11.60 16.06 -25.85
C ARG A 313 12.34 16.11 -24.53
N VAL A 314 11.64 15.94 -23.42
CA VAL A 314 12.19 16.08 -22.07
C VAL A 314 12.44 14.71 -21.47
N ARG A 315 13.61 14.53 -20.86
CA ARG A 315 13.93 13.35 -20.05
C ARG A 315 14.50 13.80 -18.72
N ILE A 316 13.94 13.32 -17.62
CA ILE A 316 14.44 13.62 -16.27
C ILE A 316 14.99 12.34 -15.67
N VAL A 317 16.24 12.37 -15.22
CA VAL A 317 16.90 11.22 -14.58
C VAL A 317 17.40 11.61 -13.21
N GLN A 318 16.83 11.00 -12.17
CA GLN A 318 17.34 11.10 -10.81
C GLN A 318 18.49 10.11 -10.63
N ARG A 319 19.61 10.61 -10.09
CA ARG A 319 20.76 9.77 -9.74
C ARG A 319 20.44 8.87 -8.53
N PRO A 320 21.24 7.83 -8.28
CA PRO A 320 21.08 7.00 -7.09
C PRO A 320 21.32 7.81 -5.80
N GLY A 321 20.72 7.35 -4.69
CA GLY A 321 20.89 7.94 -3.36
C GLY A 321 19.65 7.76 -2.48
N ASP A 322 19.73 8.20 -1.23
CA ASP A 322 18.64 8.05 -0.25
C ASP A 322 17.38 8.86 -0.61
N ASP A 323 17.56 9.98 -1.30
CA ASP A 323 16.48 10.81 -1.82
C ASP A 323 15.87 10.24 -3.12
N ASN A 324 16.35 9.11 -3.66
CA ASN A 324 15.83 8.55 -4.90
C ASN A 324 14.38 8.07 -4.72
N ALA A 325 13.49 8.45 -5.64
CA ALA A 325 12.07 8.12 -5.54
C ALA A 325 11.77 6.60 -5.57
N LEU A 326 12.68 5.81 -6.15
CA LEU A 326 12.63 4.35 -6.14
C LEU A 326 13.20 3.72 -4.86
N GLY A 327 13.74 4.53 -3.95
CA GLY A 327 14.55 4.06 -2.82
C GLY A 327 15.83 3.40 -3.30
N ARG A 328 16.33 2.43 -2.51
CA ARG A 328 17.61 1.76 -2.77
C ARG A 328 17.50 0.48 -3.61
N PHE A 329 16.29 0.04 -3.95
CA PHE A 329 16.04 -1.21 -4.67
C PHE A 329 14.94 -1.07 -5.73
N ARG A 330 15.15 -1.63 -6.91
CA ARG A 330 14.16 -1.82 -7.97
C ARG A 330 14.13 -3.29 -8.40
N PHE A 331 12.94 -3.87 -8.50
CA PHE A 331 12.72 -5.24 -8.97
C PHE A 331 12.21 -5.18 -10.40
N ASN A 332 13.05 -5.62 -11.35
CA ASN A 332 12.79 -5.46 -12.77
C ASN A 332 11.90 -6.59 -13.27
N LEU A 333 10.74 -6.21 -13.81
CA LEU A 333 9.80 -7.11 -14.46
C LEU A 333 10.17 -7.32 -15.94
N THR A 334 9.57 -8.30 -16.61
CA THR A 334 9.77 -8.49 -18.06
C THR A 334 8.91 -7.57 -18.92
N ASN A 335 7.87 -6.95 -18.36
CA ASN A 335 7.06 -5.97 -19.09
C ASN A 335 7.87 -4.74 -19.51
N GLY A 336 7.49 -4.19 -20.66
CA GLY A 336 7.93 -2.86 -21.12
C GLY A 336 7.02 -1.73 -20.63
N ASP A 337 6.01 -2.04 -19.82
CA ASP A 337 4.89 -1.13 -19.49
C ASP A 337 5.23 -0.10 -18.41
N GLY A 338 6.48 -0.07 -17.96
CA GLY A 338 6.94 0.88 -16.94
C GLY A 338 6.37 0.62 -15.55
N ILE A 339 5.82 -0.58 -15.30
CA ILE A 339 5.37 -1.03 -13.98
C ILE A 339 6.45 -1.91 -13.36
N PHE A 340 6.86 -1.57 -12.13
CA PHE A 340 7.84 -2.34 -11.38
C PHE A 340 7.54 -2.29 -9.88
N LEU A 341 8.13 -3.22 -9.13
CA LEU A 341 8.19 -3.14 -7.67
C LEU A 341 9.46 -2.39 -7.28
N HIS A 342 9.41 -1.55 -6.25
CA HIS A 342 10.57 -0.80 -5.80
C HIS A 342 10.46 -0.39 -4.33
N GLY A 343 11.56 0.10 -3.74
CA GLY A 343 11.55 0.74 -2.42
C GLY A 343 10.94 2.14 -2.47
N THR A 344 11.25 3.00 -1.50
CA THR A 344 10.82 4.40 -1.55
C THR A 344 11.68 5.27 -0.65
N ASN A 345 11.73 6.57 -0.95
CA ASN A 345 12.22 7.60 -0.05
C ASN A 345 11.14 8.21 0.86
N ASP A 346 9.89 7.73 0.79
CA ASP A 346 8.78 8.25 1.60
C ASP A 346 8.09 7.13 2.42
N PRO A 347 8.74 6.63 3.49
CA PRO A 347 8.23 5.50 4.28
C PRO A 347 6.92 5.84 5.02
N ARG A 348 6.62 7.12 5.24
CA ARG A 348 5.37 7.56 5.90
C ARG A 348 4.12 7.15 5.12
N LEU A 349 4.24 6.85 3.82
CA LEU A 349 3.13 6.32 3.03
C LEU A 349 2.64 4.97 3.56
N PHE A 350 3.50 4.16 4.19
CA PHE A 350 3.09 2.88 4.78
C PHE A 350 2.31 3.05 6.07
N SER A 351 2.33 4.22 6.71
CA SER A 351 1.51 4.53 7.89
C SER A 351 0.09 5.01 7.53
N ARG A 352 -0.29 5.02 6.25
CA ARG A 352 -1.64 5.38 5.82
C ARG A 352 -2.59 4.18 5.78
N ASP A 353 -3.85 4.42 6.08
CA ASP A 353 -4.94 3.45 5.83
C ASP A 353 -5.06 3.17 4.33
N LEU A 354 -5.20 4.23 3.53
CA LEU A 354 -5.23 4.19 2.07
C LEU A 354 -3.85 4.56 1.51
N ARG A 355 -3.18 3.54 0.97
CA ARG A 355 -1.87 3.53 0.30
C ARG A 355 -2.01 3.45 -1.24
N ALA A 356 -3.16 3.82 -1.79
CA ALA A 356 -3.34 4.04 -3.23
C ALA A 356 -2.83 5.46 -3.59
N ALA A 357 -1.51 5.63 -3.67
CA ALA A 357 -0.86 6.94 -3.76
C ALA A 357 0.26 7.04 -4.81
N SER A 358 0.54 5.96 -5.55
CA SER A 358 1.56 5.93 -6.59
C SER A 358 1.00 6.32 -7.97
N SER A 359 1.88 6.34 -8.98
CA SER A 359 1.54 6.57 -10.39
C SER A 359 1.43 5.25 -11.18
N GLY A 360 1.13 4.13 -10.50
CA GLY A 360 0.93 2.81 -11.12
C GLY A 360 1.95 1.75 -10.68
N CYS A 361 3.19 2.14 -10.36
CA CYS A 361 4.19 1.22 -9.79
C CYS A 361 3.85 0.82 -8.34
N VAL A 362 4.48 -0.24 -7.83
CA VAL A 362 4.24 -0.72 -6.47
C VAL A 362 5.44 -0.46 -5.58
N ARG A 363 5.24 0.28 -4.50
CA ARG A 363 6.27 0.52 -3.48
C ARG A 363 6.17 -0.54 -2.40
N LEU A 364 7.30 -1.10 -1.98
CA LEU A 364 7.39 -2.13 -0.95
C LEU A 364 7.83 -1.50 0.38
N GLU A 365 7.16 -1.87 1.47
CA GLU A 365 7.50 -1.42 2.82
C GLU A 365 8.91 -1.83 3.23
N ASP A 366 9.22 -3.11 3.03
CA ASP A 366 10.56 -3.63 3.26
C ASP A 366 11.16 -4.19 1.96
N ALA A 367 11.54 -3.26 1.09
CA ALA A 367 12.23 -3.60 -0.15
C ALA A 367 13.59 -4.28 0.09
N ARG A 368 14.22 -4.05 1.25
CA ARG A 368 15.50 -4.69 1.58
C ARG A 368 15.30 -6.17 1.88
N MET A 369 14.33 -6.52 2.72
CA MET A 369 13.97 -7.92 2.99
C MET A 369 13.62 -8.67 1.71
N MET A 370 12.83 -8.06 0.82
CA MET A 370 12.55 -8.64 -0.49
C MET A 370 13.84 -8.85 -1.30
N ALA A 371 14.71 -7.84 -1.39
CA ALA A 371 15.97 -7.95 -2.14
C ALA A 371 16.90 -9.03 -1.59
N GLU A 372 17.09 -9.08 -0.27
CA GLU A 372 17.89 -10.11 0.41
C GLU A 372 17.35 -11.52 0.15
N THR A 373 16.03 -11.69 0.19
CA THR A 373 15.39 -12.98 -0.09
C THR A 373 15.61 -13.41 -1.54
N LEU A 374 15.30 -12.54 -2.52
CA LEU A 374 15.41 -12.91 -3.93
C LEU A 374 16.86 -13.11 -4.39
N LEU A 375 17.78 -12.28 -3.89
CA LEU A 375 19.19 -12.32 -4.25
C LEU A 375 19.96 -13.45 -3.54
N GLY A 376 19.41 -14.01 -2.45
CA GLY A 376 19.93 -15.22 -1.83
C GLY A 376 20.02 -16.39 -2.83
N ALA A 377 19.04 -16.54 -3.72
CA ALA A 377 19.07 -17.53 -4.81
C ALA A 377 20.23 -17.29 -5.80
N ALA A 378 20.64 -16.03 -5.98
CA ALA A 378 21.80 -15.63 -6.78
C ALA A 378 23.12 -15.71 -6.00
N LYS A 379 23.13 -16.32 -4.80
CA LYS A 379 24.29 -16.44 -3.90
C LYS A 379 24.86 -15.11 -3.44
N VAL A 380 24.05 -14.06 -3.42
CA VAL A 380 24.46 -12.76 -2.87
C VAL A 380 24.03 -12.70 -1.40
N THR A 381 24.99 -12.47 -0.50
CA THR A 381 24.72 -12.42 0.94
C THR A 381 24.16 -11.05 1.35
N PRO A 382 23.44 -10.95 2.48
CA PRO A 382 23.03 -9.66 3.05
C PRO A 382 24.20 -8.70 3.26
N ALA A 383 25.37 -9.20 3.66
CA ALA A 383 26.60 -8.40 3.78
C ALA A 383 27.07 -7.87 2.42
N GLY A 384 27.02 -8.69 1.36
CA GLY A 384 27.34 -8.25 0.00
C GLY A 384 26.35 -7.21 -0.54
N ILE A 385 25.07 -7.30 -0.17
CA ILE A 385 24.08 -6.26 -0.46
C ILE A 385 24.42 -4.97 0.28
N GLY A 386 24.76 -5.06 1.57
CA GLY A 386 25.22 -3.92 2.37
C GLY A 386 26.42 -3.22 1.73
N GLN A 387 27.46 -3.97 1.39
CA GLN A 387 28.64 -3.45 0.69
C GLN A 387 28.28 -2.76 -0.63
N GLN A 388 27.37 -3.34 -1.42
CA GLN A 388 26.93 -2.70 -2.67
C GLN A 388 26.11 -1.43 -2.42
N LEU A 389 25.33 -1.35 -1.34
CA LEU A 389 24.65 -0.13 -0.96
C LEU A 389 25.68 0.96 -0.61
N ASP A 390 26.72 0.62 0.13
CA ASP A 390 27.74 1.55 0.62
C ASP A 390 28.57 2.18 -0.52
N THR A 391 28.71 1.50 -1.66
CA THR A 391 29.38 2.11 -2.83
C THR A 391 28.59 3.27 -3.42
N GLY A 392 27.27 3.33 -3.21
CA GLY A 392 26.36 4.27 -3.87
C GLY A 392 26.18 4.02 -5.38
N GLU A 393 26.92 3.08 -5.96
CA GLU A 393 26.89 2.78 -7.39
C GLU A 393 25.73 1.85 -7.75
N THR A 394 25.14 2.09 -8.92
CA THR A 394 24.07 1.25 -9.46
C THR A 394 24.62 -0.11 -9.87
N LYS A 395 24.00 -1.19 -9.37
CA LYS A 395 24.30 -2.56 -9.80
C LYS A 395 23.03 -3.35 -10.01
N THR A 396 22.90 -3.98 -11.18
CA THR A 396 21.81 -4.90 -11.49
C THR A 396 22.29 -6.33 -11.39
N ILE A 397 21.63 -7.12 -10.56
CA ILE A 397 21.94 -8.53 -10.34
C ILE A 397 20.80 -9.36 -10.92
N ARG A 398 21.11 -10.24 -11.88
CA ARG A 398 20.14 -11.12 -12.51
C ARG A 398 19.82 -12.28 -11.57
N LEU A 399 18.53 -12.63 -11.47
CA LEU A 399 18.10 -13.81 -10.76
C LEU A 399 18.39 -15.06 -11.61
N PRO A 400 18.85 -16.18 -11.01
CA PRO A 400 19.08 -17.41 -11.76
C PRO A 400 17.79 -17.95 -12.35
N ASN A 401 16.69 -17.84 -11.59
CA ASN A 401 15.34 -18.16 -12.02
C ASN A 401 14.47 -16.92 -11.92
N ALA A 402 13.75 -16.59 -13.00
CA ALA A 402 12.79 -15.49 -12.97
C ALA A 402 11.61 -15.86 -12.08
N ILE A 403 11.26 -14.98 -11.15
CA ILE A 403 10.23 -15.24 -10.14
C ILE A 403 8.90 -14.69 -10.63
N PRO A 404 7.86 -15.53 -10.83
CA PRO A 404 6.54 -15.06 -11.22
C PRO A 404 6.02 -13.96 -10.29
N VAL A 405 5.36 -12.96 -10.86
CA VAL A 405 4.60 -11.97 -10.11
C VAL A 405 3.17 -11.94 -10.63
N ARG A 406 2.22 -11.92 -9.68
CA ARG A 406 0.80 -11.86 -9.96
C ARG A 406 0.14 -10.70 -9.26
N PHE A 407 -0.45 -9.82 -10.06
CA PHE A 407 -1.25 -8.71 -9.56
C PHE A 407 -2.71 -9.16 -9.56
N VAL A 408 -3.34 -9.12 -8.39
CA VAL A 408 -4.70 -9.59 -8.17
C VAL A 408 -5.55 -8.50 -7.52
N TYR A 409 -6.85 -8.56 -7.76
CA TYR A 409 -7.83 -7.66 -7.15
C TYR A 409 -8.75 -8.46 -6.22
N TRP A 410 -8.28 -8.74 -5.01
CA TRP A 410 -9.05 -9.50 -4.02
C TRP A 410 -9.43 -8.61 -2.84
N ASN A 411 -10.71 -8.25 -2.76
CA ASN A 411 -11.27 -7.43 -1.67
C ASN A 411 -11.43 -8.19 -0.36
N ALA A 412 -11.06 -9.46 -0.32
CA ALA A 412 -10.78 -10.15 0.92
C ALA A 412 -9.56 -11.05 0.74
N SER A 413 -8.80 -11.23 1.82
CA SER A 413 -7.63 -12.10 1.84
C SER A 413 -7.50 -12.80 3.19
N VAL A 414 -6.64 -13.79 3.24
CA VAL A 414 -6.20 -14.43 4.48
C VAL A 414 -4.77 -13.99 4.73
N ASP A 415 -4.49 -13.42 5.91
CA ASP A 415 -3.12 -13.05 6.28
C ASP A 415 -2.30 -14.25 6.75
N THR A 416 -1.02 -14.03 7.06
CA THR A 416 -0.09 -15.10 7.49
C THR A 416 -0.47 -15.75 8.82
N ALA A 417 -1.29 -15.08 9.64
CA ALA A 417 -1.85 -15.62 10.88
C ALA A 417 -3.15 -16.42 10.64
N GLY A 418 -3.61 -16.52 9.40
CA GLY A 418 -4.86 -17.19 9.05
C GLY A 418 -6.11 -16.32 9.24
N VAL A 419 -5.95 -15.03 9.52
CA VAL A 419 -7.09 -14.13 9.75
C VAL A 419 -7.63 -13.63 8.42
N VAL A 420 -8.95 -13.73 8.25
CA VAL A 420 -9.67 -13.19 7.11
C VAL A 420 -9.79 -11.67 7.26
N ARG A 421 -9.35 -10.93 6.24
CA ARG A 421 -9.43 -9.46 6.15
C ARG A 421 -10.27 -9.04 4.96
N VAL A 422 -11.07 -8.00 5.11
CA VAL A 422 -11.85 -7.39 4.03
C VAL A 422 -11.31 -5.99 3.74
N HIS A 423 -10.99 -5.75 2.48
CA HIS A 423 -10.27 -4.55 2.03
C HIS A 423 -11.22 -3.56 1.35
N PRO A 424 -10.94 -2.24 1.45
CA PRO A 424 -11.70 -1.24 0.72
C PRO A 424 -11.57 -1.44 -0.79
N ASP A 425 -12.59 -1.03 -1.54
CA ASP A 425 -12.57 -1.03 -2.99
C ASP A 425 -11.87 0.23 -3.48
N ILE A 426 -10.55 0.16 -3.67
CA ILE A 426 -9.70 1.35 -3.89
C ILE A 426 -9.82 1.93 -5.30
N TYR A 427 -10.35 1.19 -6.26
CA TYR A 427 -10.51 1.61 -7.66
C TYR A 427 -11.96 1.73 -8.10
N GLU A 428 -12.90 1.43 -7.20
CA GLU A 428 -14.34 1.45 -7.48
C GLU A 428 -14.69 0.65 -8.74
N ASP A 429 -13.89 -0.37 -9.08
CA ASP A 429 -14.10 -1.17 -10.28
C ASP A 429 -15.39 -1.99 -10.07
N PRO A 430 -16.48 -1.73 -10.84
CA PRO A 430 -17.65 -2.58 -10.77
C PRO A 430 -17.24 -4.00 -11.17
N PRO A 431 -17.82 -5.03 -10.55
CA PRO A 431 -17.40 -6.41 -10.78
C PRO A 431 -17.58 -6.77 -12.25
N THR A 432 -16.47 -6.90 -12.99
CA THR A 432 -16.47 -7.71 -14.21
C THR A 432 -16.51 -9.16 -13.74
N LEU A 433 -17.71 -9.73 -13.72
CA LEU A 433 -17.86 -11.17 -13.78
C LEU A 433 -17.15 -11.61 -15.07
N ALA A 434 -15.99 -12.25 -14.92
CA ALA A 434 -15.33 -12.87 -16.05
C ALA A 434 -16.23 -14.01 -16.54
N THR A 435 -17.06 -13.74 -17.55
CA THR A 435 -17.57 -14.78 -18.43
C THR A 435 -16.32 -15.43 -19.05
N PRO A 436 -16.14 -16.76 -18.96
CA PRO A 436 -15.06 -17.40 -19.68
C PRO A 436 -15.25 -17.08 -21.15
N SER A 437 -14.31 -16.37 -21.76
CA SER A 437 -14.17 -16.32 -23.21
C SER A 437 -13.79 -17.72 -23.66
N GLY A 438 -14.82 -18.54 -23.86
CA GLY A 438 -14.71 -19.78 -24.60
C GLY A 438 -14.12 -19.48 -25.96
N GLN A 439 -13.17 -20.30 -26.37
CA GLN A 439 -12.72 -20.39 -27.74
C GLN A 439 -13.95 -20.46 -28.65
N SER A 440 -14.16 -19.44 -29.48
CA SER A 440 -14.95 -19.62 -30.69
C SER A 440 -14.00 -19.52 -31.86
N GLY A 441 -13.46 -20.68 -32.22
CA GLY A 441 -13.19 -20.96 -33.61
C GLY A 441 -14.47 -20.77 -34.43
N SER A 442 -14.25 -20.41 -35.69
CA SER A 442 -15.22 -20.30 -36.76
C SER A 442 -16.26 -21.43 -36.77
N ALA A 443 -17.55 -21.08 -36.67
CA ALA A 443 -18.64 -21.80 -37.32
C ALA A 443 -19.85 -20.87 -37.48
N ALA A 444 -20.18 -20.55 -38.73
CA ALA A 444 -21.35 -19.78 -39.10
C ALA A 444 -22.65 -20.57 -38.85
N PRO A 445 -23.76 -19.93 -38.44
CA PRO A 445 -25.08 -20.49 -38.66
C PRO A 445 -25.59 -20.05 -40.04
N ALA A 446 -25.83 -21.03 -40.91
CA ALA A 446 -26.65 -20.86 -42.08
C ALA A 446 -28.10 -20.61 -41.65
N MET A 447 -28.69 -19.47 -42.03
CA MET A 447 -30.13 -19.34 -42.22
C MET A 447 -30.41 -18.42 -43.41
N SER A 448 -31.29 -18.96 -44.26
CA SER A 448 -31.77 -18.48 -45.55
C SER A 448 -32.66 -17.24 -45.44
N GLY A 449 -32.55 -16.34 -46.41
CA GLY A 449 -33.59 -15.35 -46.75
C GLY A 449 -33.10 -13.92 -46.91
N ASN A 450 -32.95 -13.47 -48.16
CA ASN A 450 -32.93 -12.07 -48.60
C ASN A 450 -34.11 -11.90 -49.59
N PRO A 451 -34.60 -10.70 -50.02
CA PRO A 451 -34.03 -9.33 -49.98
C PRO A 451 -35.15 -8.24 -49.72
N PRO A 452 -35.13 -6.93 -50.14
CA PRO A 452 -34.11 -6.15 -50.88
C PRO A 452 -33.78 -4.69 -50.43
N SER A 453 -32.61 -4.27 -50.93
CA SER A 453 -32.11 -2.95 -51.39
C SER A 453 -32.67 -1.60 -50.90
N ALA A 454 -31.77 -0.77 -50.36
CA ALA A 454 -31.64 0.67 -50.67
C ALA A 454 -30.19 1.17 -50.43
N SER A 455 -29.70 2.06 -51.30
CA SER A 455 -28.30 2.53 -51.43
C SER A 455 -27.97 3.74 -50.50
N PRO A 456 -26.82 4.45 -50.66
CA PRO A 456 -25.70 4.48 -49.72
C PRO A 456 -25.55 5.80 -48.93
N VAL A 457 -24.88 5.76 -47.77
CA VAL A 457 -24.39 6.97 -47.08
C VAL A 457 -22.94 6.71 -46.61
N THR A 458 -21.97 7.40 -47.21
CA THR A 458 -20.67 7.72 -46.60
C THR A 458 -20.81 9.05 -45.84
N PRO A 459 -19.92 9.48 -44.89
CA PRO A 459 -18.59 8.96 -44.53
C PRO A 459 -18.34 8.88 -42.99
N VAL A 460 -17.14 8.45 -42.57
CA VAL A 460 -16.15 9.23 -41.77
C VAL A 460 -15.03 8.28 -41.34
N SER A 461 -13.83 8.60 -41.81
CA SER A 461 -12.57 7.92 -41.49
C SER A 461 -12.19 8.10 -40.02
N THR A 462 -11.90 7.00 -39.33
CA THR A 462 -11.25 7.00 -38.03
C THR A 462 -9.72 7.14 -38.18
N PRO A 463 -9.01 7.77 -37.22
CA PRO A 463 -7.56 7.91 -37.30
C PRO A 463 -6.84 6.58 -37.05
N ARG A 464 -5.79 6.33 -37.83
CA ARG A 464 -4.86 5.20 -37.70
C ARG A 464 -4.15 5.23 -36.34
N PRO A 465 -3.98 4.09 -35.64
CA PRO A 465 -3.18 4.03 -34.42
C PRO A 465 -1.69 4.27 -34.73
N LEU A 466 -1.05 5.10 -33.92
CA LEU A 466 0.39 5.39 -33.96
C LEU A 466 1.20 4.11 -33.68
N SER A 467 2.12 3.80 -34.59
CA SER A 467 3.08 2.70 -34.46
C SER A 467 4.03 2.90 -33.26
N LYS A 468 4.37 1.80 -32.58
CA LYS A 468 5.33 1.76 -31.45
C LYS A 468 6.68 2.42 -31.81
N PRO A 469 7.33 3.16 -30.90
CA PRO A 469 8.71 3.62 -31.09
C PRO A 469 9.69 2.43 -31.13
N ALA A 470 10.74 2.58 -31.95
CA ALA A 470 11.82 1.60 -32.06
C ALA A 470 12.60 1.43 -30.73
N PRO A 471 13.24 0.28 -30.49
CA PRO A 471 14.11 0.06 -29.33
C PRO A 471 15.31 1.02 -29.34
N LEU A 472 15.70 1.50 -28.15
CA LEU A 472 16.86 2.38 -27.96
C LEU A 472 18.18 1.63 -28.28
N PRO A 473 19.18 2.33 -28.86
CA PRO A 473 20.51 1.76 -29.12
C PRO A 473 21.29 1.51 -27.81
N VAL A 474 21.97 0.37 -27.76
CA VAL A 474 22.91 -0.02 -26.69
C VAL A 474 24.18 0.81 -26.85
N PRO A 475 24.73 1.45 -25.79
CA PRO A 475 26.01 2.14 -25.88
C PRO A 475 27.15 1.13 -26.15
N PRO A 476 28.16 1.49 -26.98
CA PRO A 476 29.27 0.60 -27.26
C PRO A 476 30.10 0.33 -26.00
N THR A 477 30.43 -0.94 -25.80
CA THR A 477 31.40 -1.41 -24.81
C THR A 477 32.74 -0.75 -25.03
N ALA A 478 33.29 -0.14 -23.98
CA ALA A 478 34.65 0.40 -23.99
C ALA A 478 35.66 -0.70 -24.35
N HIS A 479 36.47 -0.42 -25.36
CA HIS A 479 37.58 -1.28 -25.78
C HIS A 479 38.63 -1.39 -24.66
N ALA A 480 39.16 -2.59 -24.50
CA ALA A 480 40.31 -2.89 -23.66
C ALA A 480 41.55 -2.07 -24.09
N PRO A 481 42.39 -1.61 -23.15
CA PRO A 481 43.67 -1.01 -23.51
C PRO A 481 44.64 -2.09 -23.99
N THR A 482 45.14 -1.90 -25.21
CA THR A 482 46.22 -2.65 -25.83
C THR A 482 47.53 -2.47 -25.04
N SER A 483 48.27 -3.57 -24.93
CA SER A 483 49.58 -3.68 -24.28
C SER A 483 50.62 -2.77 -24.94
N LEU A 484 51.23 -1.89 -24.15
CA LEU A 484 52.51 -1.27 -24.49
C LEU A 484 53.63 -1.95 -23.70
N SER A 485 54.65 -2.31 -24.47
CA SER A 485 55.83 -3.07 -24.11
C SER A 485 56.75 -2.27 -23.17
N SER A 486 57.46 -3.06 -22.37
CA SER A 486 58.49 -2.77 -21.37
C SER A 486 59.55 -1.73 -21.75
N ALA A 487 59.75 -0.77 -20.85
CA ALA A 487 61.02 -0.05 -20.69
C ALA A 487 61.31 0.18 -19.20
N SER A 488 62.56 -0.07 -18.82
CA SER A 488 63.09 -0.29 -17.48
C SER A 488 63.02 0.89 -16.52
N ILE A 489 62.74 0.62 -15.24
CA ILE A 489 62.91 1.54 -14.11
C ILE A 489 64.09 1.04 -13.24
N PRO A 490 65.09 1.87 -12.90
CA PRO A 490 66.13 1.52 -11.93
C PRO A 490 65.68 1.75 -10.47
N ALA A 491 66.27 0.95 -9.58
CA ALA A 491 66.00 0.82 -8.14
C ALA A 491 66.39 2.07 -7.28
N PRO A 492 66.03 2.12 -5.98
CA PRO A 492 65.62 3.34 -5.28
C PRO A 492 66.73 4.09 -4.54
N ALA A 493 66.55 5.41 -4.38
CA ALA A 493 67.35 6.25 -3.49
C ALA A 493 66.69 6.41 -2.11
N LYS A 494 67.53 6.38 -1.07
CA LYS A 494 67.25 6.40 0.38
C LYS A 494 66.49 7.65 0.88
N PRO A 495 65.82 7.57 2.05
CA PRO A 495 65.13 8.69 2.68
C PRO A 495 66.10 9.60 3.48
N LEU A 496 65.78 10.89 3.55
CA LEU A 496 66.39 11.86 4.48
C LEU A 496 65.34 12.42 5.47
N PRO A 497 65.77 12.95 6.63
CA PRO A 497 65.08 12.81 7.91
C PRO A 497 64.12 13.96 8.25
N THR A 498 63.30 13.67 9.27
CA THR A 498 62.42 14.57 10.01
C THR A 498 63.12 15.80 10.59
N SER A 499 62.46 16.96 10.51
CA SER A 499 62.75 18.15 11.33
C SER A 499 61.46 18.66 11.98
N THR A 500 61.59 18.83 13.29
CA THR A 500 60.70 19.39 14.32
C THR A 500 60.49 20.91 14.22
N GLY A 501 59.42 21.38 14.87
CA GLY A 501 59.22 22.75 15.40
C GLY A 501 58.03 23.49 14.76
N MET A 502 57.02 24.00 15.47
CA MET A 502 56.74 24.20 16.91
C MET A 502 55.29 23.84 17.23
#